data_AF-A0A2A5GKJ1-F1
#
_entry.id   AF-A0A2A5GKJ1-F1
#
_cell.length_a   1.000
_cell.length_b   1.000
_cell.length_c   1.000
_cell.angle_alpha   90.00
_cell.angle_beta   90.00
_cell.angle_gamma   90.00
#
_symmetry.space_group_name_H-M   'P 1'
#
loop_
_entity.id
_entity.type
_entity.pdbx_description
1 polymer ?
#
loop_
_entity_poly.entity_id
_entity_poly.type
_entity_poly.pdbx_seq_one_letter_code
_entity_poly.pdbx_strand_id
1 'polypeptide(L)' 'MKRTFSIILTILALALIAYNATLIDFENPLVGDSLIALIGILASLCAIVLLLIYITSKKIEKKLDED' A
#
# COMPACT_ATOMS: atom_id res chain seq x y z
N MET A 1 10.20 14.79 -1.82
CA MET A 1 8.89 14.45 -1.23
C MET A 1 8.96 14.72 0.27
N LYS A 2 8.04 15.50 0.84
CA LYS A 2 8.02 15.72 2.30
C LYS A 2 7.62 14.41 2.98
N ARG A 3 8.23 14.04 4.12
CA ARG A 3 7.90 12.78 4.83
C ARG A 3 6.41 12.65 5.14
N THR A 4 5.72 13.78 5.30
CA THR A 4 4.27 13.87 5.45
C THR A 4 3.49 13.18 4.33
N PHE A 5 3.94 13.28 3.08
CA PHE A 5 3.22 12.70 1.94
C PHE A 5 3.26 11.17 1.96
N SER A 6 4.42 10.57 2.25
CA SER A 6 4.54 9.11 2.40
C SER A 6 3.66 8.60 3.55
N ILE A 7 3.61 9.32 4.68
CA ILE A 7 2.74 8.96 5.81
C ILE A 7 1.26 9.01 5.42
N ILE A 8 0.83 10.06 4.72
CA ILE A 8 -0.56 10.21 4.26
C ILE A 8 -0.93 9.05 3.32
N LEU A 9 -0.06 8.70 2.37
CA LEU A 9 -0.31 7.59 1.46
C LEU A 9 -0.36 6.24 2.18
N THR A 10 0.51 6.01 3.17
CA THR A 10 0.46 4.78 3.97
C THR A 10 -0.84 4.67 4.75
N ILE A 11 -1.32 5.75 5.37
CA ILE A 11 -2.62 5.77 6.07
C ILE A 11 -3.76 5.48 5.10
N LEU A 12 -3.74 6.10 3.91
CA LEU A 12 -4.76 5.87 2.89
C LEU A 12 -4.78 4.41 2.40
N ALA A 13 -3.60 3.82 2.19
CA ALA A 13 -3.48 2.40 1.83
C ALA A 13 -4.02 1.48 2.94
N LEU A 14 -3.75 1.77 4.21
CA LEU A 14 -4.34 1.02 5.33
C LEU A 14 -5.86 1.12 5.35
N ALA A 15 -6.42 2.32 5.13
CA ALA A 15 -7.85 2.54 5.09
C ALA A 15 -8.51 1.75 3.95
N LEU A 16 -7.88 1.72 2.76
CA LEU A 16 -8.35 0.92 1.63
C LEU A 16 -8.33 -0.58 1.94
N ILE A 17 -7.25 -1.09 2.57
CA ILE A 17 -7.16 -2.49 2.96
C ILE A 17 -8.28 -2.83 3.94
N ALA A 18 -8.51 -2.00 4.96
CA ALA A 18 -9.58 -2.20 5.94
C ALA A 18 -10.96 -2.22 5.28
N TYR A 19 -11.24 -1.28 4.36
CA TYR A 19 -12.51 -1.25 3.62
C TYR A 19 -12.69 -2.52 2.78
N ASN A 20 -11.71 -2.88 1.95
CA ASN A 20 -11.81 -4.07 1.10
C ASN A 20 -11.89 -5.37 1.93
N ALA A 21 -11.24 -5.44 3.09
CA ALA A 21 -11.35 -6.58 3.99
C ALA A 21 -12.78 -6.76 4.54
N THR A 22 -13.56 -5.70 4.69
CA THR A 22 -14.98 -5.80 5.08
C THR A 22 -15.91 -6.24 3.96
N LEU A 23 -15.47 -6.16 2.69
CA LEU A 23 -16.23 -6.59 1.52
C LEU A 23 -15.93 -8.04 1.11
N ILE A 24 -14.94 -8.68 1.73
CA ILE A 24 -14.60 -10.07 1.42
C ILE A 24 -15.65 -11.01 2.01
N ASP A 25 -16.27 -11.78 1.12
CA ASP A 25 -17.00 -13.00 1.48
C ASP A 25 -15.99 -14.15 1.53
N PHE A 26 -15.74 -14.69 2.73
CA PHE A 26 -14.80 -15.79 2.94
C PHE A 26 -15.33 -17.15 2.46
N GLU A 27 -16.63 -17.31 2.23
CA GLU A 27 -17.19 -18.53 1.63
C GLU A 27 -16.97 -18.55 0.11
N ASN A 28 -17.07 -17.38 -0.55
CA ASN A 28 -16.88 -17.25 -2.00
C ASN A 28 -15.88 -16.12 -2.34
N PRO A 29 -14.60 -16.24 -1.95
CA PRO A 29 -13.62 -15.16 -2.10
C PRO A 29 -13.28 -14.84 -3.57
N LEU A 30 -13.59 -15.77 -4.47
CA LEU A 30 -13.28 -15.68 -5.89
C LEU A 30 -14.50 -15.41 -6.77
N VAL A 31 -15.59 -14.87 -6.21
CA VAL A 31 -16.81 -14.57 -6.97
C VAL A 31 -17.28 -13.14 -6.69
N GLY A 32 -17.73 -12.44 -7.75
CA GLY A 32 -18.36 -11.13 -7.64
C GLY A 32 -17.49 -10.09 -6.94
N ASP A 33 -18.07 -9.43 -5.94
CA ASP A 33 -17.44 -8.31 -5.22
C ASP A 33 -16.22 -8.74 -4.39
N SER A 34 -16.14 -10.01 -3.97
CA SER A 34 -14.99 -10.55 -3.24
C SER A 34 -13.72 -10.60 -4.08
N LEU A 35 -13.82 -10.87 -5.39
CA LEU A 35 -12.66 -10.79 -6.29
C LEU A 35 -12.11 -9.38 -6.37
N ILE A 36 -13.02 -8.41 -6.48
CA ILE A 36 -12.67 -7.00 -6.58
C ILE A 36 -12.02 -6.55 -5.27
N ALA A 37 -12.58 -6.95 -4.13
CA ALA A 37 -12.01 -6.70 -2.81
C ALA A 37 -10.60 -7.30 -2.66
N LEU A 38 -10.39 -8.54 -3.13
CA LEU A 38 -9.08 -9.19 -3.08
C LEU A 38 -8.05 -8.45 -3.93
N ILE A 39 -8.41 -8.04 -5.15
CA ILE A 39 -7.55 -7.21 -6.02
C ILE A 39 -7.26 -5.85 -5.36
N GLY A 40 -8.25 -5.25 -4.71
CA GLY A 40 -8.09 -3.98 -3.97
C GLY A 40 -7.09 -4.09 -2.83
N ILE A 41 -7.13 -5.18 -2.05
CA ILE A 41 -6.14 -5.46 -1.00
C ILE A 41 -4.74 -5.64 -1.63
N LEU A 42 -4.64 -6.44 -2.69
CA LEU A 42 -3.37 -6.71 -3.37
C LEU A 42 -2.73 -5.42 -3.92
N ALA A 43 -3.52 -4.57 -4.56
CA ALA A 43 -3.08 -3.28 -5.09
C ALA A 43 -2.62 -2.34 -3.97
N SER A 44 -3.34 -2.30 -2.85
CA SER A 44 -2.99 -1.48 -1.70
C SER A 44 -1.70 -1.94 -1.02
N LEU A 45 -1.49 -3.25 -0.92
CA LEU A 45 -0.22 -3.84 -0.46
C LEU A 45 0.93 -3.49 -1.40
N CYS A 46 0.73 -3.58 -2.71
CA CYS A 46 1.72 -3.19 -3.71
C CYS A 46 2.13 -1.72 -3.56
N ALA A 47 1.16 -0.82 -3.35
CA ALA A 47 1.43 0.60 -3.12
C ALA A 47 2.31 0.84 -1.88
N ILE A 48 2.08 0.11 -0.79
CA ILE A 48 2.91 0.18 0.43
C ILE A 48 4.35 -0.27 0.12
N VAL A 49 4.52 -1.38 -0.61
CA VAL A 49 5.85 -1.88 -0.99
C VAL A 49 6.60 -0.86 -1.85
N LEU A 50 5.95 -0.28 -2.85
CA LEU A 50 6.55 0.76 -3.70
C LEU A 50 6.97 2.00 -2.89
N LEU A 51 6.17 2.40 -1.90
CA LEU A 51 6.52 3.48 -0.98
C LEU A 51 7.76 3.15 -0.14
N LEU A 52 7.86 1.92 0.38
CA LEU A 52 9.02 1.48 1.16
C LEU A 52 10.29 1.46 0.31
N ILE A 53 10.19 0.97 -0.93
CA ILE A 53 11.30 1.01 -1.90
C ILE A 53 11.73 2.46 -2.13
N TYR A 54 10.79 3.36 -2.42
CA TYR A 54 11.07 4.77 -2.66
C TYR A 54 11.77 5.44 -1.47
N ILE A 55 11.30 5.21 -0.24
CA ILE A 55 11.93 5.73 0.99
C ILE A 55 13.35 5.20 1.14
N THR A 56 13.56 3.92 0.83
CA THR A 56 14.88 3.28 0.88
C THR A 56 15.82 3.88 -0.16
N SER A 57 15.38 4.04 -1.41
CA SER A 57 16.16 4.71 -2.47
C SER A 57 16.56 6.13 -2.06
N LYS A 58 15.63 6.91 -1.49
CA LYS A 58 15.91 8.26 -0.96
C LYS A 58 16.92 8.25 0.18
N LYS A 59 16.91 7.21 1.01
CA LYS A 59 17.87 7.04 2.11
C LYS A 59 19.27 6.71 1.60
N ILE A 60 19.37 5.93 0.52
CA ILE A 60 20.64 5.60 -0.13
C ILE A 60 21.20 6.84 -0.82
N GLU A 61 20.38 7.58 -1.59
CA GLU A 61 20.77 8.85 -2.23
C GLU A 61 21.37 9.82 -1.20
N LYS A 62 20.68 10.02 -0.07
CA LYS A 62 21.18 10.90 0.98
C LYS A 62 22.51 10.46 1.59
N LYS A 63 22.74 9.15 1.72
CA LYS A 63 24.02 8.64 2.23
C LYS A 63 25.16 8.88 1.25
N LEU A 64 24.89 8.71 -0.04
CA LEU A 64 25.87 8.94 -1.11
C LEU A 64 26.25 10.42 -1.21
N ASP A 65 25.30 11.33 -0.98
CA ASP A 65 25.55 12.78 -1.01
C ASP A 65 26.32 13.30 0.24
N GLU A 66 26.41 12.49 1.31
CA GLU A 66 27.11 12.85 2.56
C GLU A 66 28.59 12.40 2.58
N ASP A 67 29.04 11.59 1.60
CA ASP A 67 30.43 11.15 1.36
C ASP A 67 31.11 11.99 0.26
#